data_AF-A0A7W1JS10-F1
#
_entry.id   AF-A0A7W1JS10-F1
#
_cell.length_a   1.000
_cell.length_b   1.000
_cell.length_c   1.000
_cell.angle_alpha   90.00
_cell.angle_beta   90.00
_cell.angle_gamma   90.00
#
_symmetry.space_group_name_H-M   'P 1'
#
loop_
_entity.id
_entity.type
_entity.pdbx_description
1 polymer ?
#
loop_
_entity_poly.entity_id
_entity_poly.type
_entity_poly.pdbx_seq_one_letter_code
_entity_poly.pdbx_strand_id
1 'polypeptide(L)'
;MTAWAGQTYTGWIEFIAEQAKRGETLAVFGKFGYLWPWLQATLENWQSEWLQLMTFVLFTTFLIHKGSHESKDADEAMQAALDRIEQKVESLEKGNVQG
;
A
#
# COMPACT_ATOMS: atom_id res chain seq x y z
N MET A 1 11.29 11.84 4.16
CA MET A 1 11.82 12.24 5.49
C MET A 1 12.16 13.72 5.56
N THR A 2 12.74 14.33 4.53
CA THR A 2 13.05 15.78 4.49
C THR A 2 11.81 16.69 4.44
N ALA A 3 10.73 16.27 3.78
CA ALA A 3 9.52 17.08 3.60
C ALA A 3 8.79 17.40 4.93
N TRP A 4 8.66 16.42 5.83
CA TRP A 4 7.95 16.59 7.11
C TRP A 4 8.72 17.48 8.09
N ALA A 5 10.05 17.32 8.13
CA ALA A 5 10.91 18.17 8.94
C ALA A 5 10.91 19.62 8.43
N GLY A 6 10.93 19.79 7.11
CA GLY A 6 10.79 21.10 6.45
C GLY A 6 9.44 21.75 6.77
N GLN A 7 8.33 21.04 6.55
CA GLN A 7 6.96 21.52 6.79
C GLN A 7 6.71 21.90 8.25
N THR A 8 7.19 21.07 9.18
CA THR A 8 7.06 21.34 10.62
C THR A 8 7.87 22.58 11.01
N TYR A 9 9.07 22.73 10.47
CA TYR A 9 9.94 23.88 10.73
C TYR A 9 9.40 25.17 10.13
N THR A 10 8.98 25.17 8.86
CA THR A 10 8.42 26.35 8.19
C THR A 10 7.10 26.77 8.82
N GLY A 11 6.21 25.82 9.12
CA GLY A 11 4.93 26.11 9.78
C GLY A 11 5.10 26.72 11.17
N TRP A 12 6.12 26.29 11.91
CA TRP A 12 6.43 26.84 13.24
C TRP A 12 6.96 28.27 13.16
N ILE A 13 7.84 28.54 12.19
CA ILE A 13 8.37 29.89 11.94
C ILE A 13 7.26 30.85 11.51
N GLU A 14 6.35 30.39 10.66
CA GLU A 14 5.22 31.20 10.19
C GLU A 14 4.23 31.50 11.33
N PHE A 15 3.92 30.50 12.17
CA PHE A 15 3.10 30.69 13.37
C PHE A 15 3.71 31.72 14.33
N ILE A 16 5.02 31.64 14.61
CA ILE A 16 5.70 32.63 15.45
C ILE A 16 5.62 34.02 14.83
N ALA A 17 5.87 34.13 13.52
CA ALA A 17 5.84 35.41 12.81
C ALA A 17 4.45 36.05 12.83
N GLU A 18 3.39 35.26 12.73
CA GLU A 18 2.02 35.76 12.81
C GLU A 18 1.62 36.19 14.22
N GLN A 19 1.95 35.40 15.25
CA GLN A 19 1.65 35.76 16.64
C GLN A 19 2.45 37.00 17.07
N ALA A 20 3.69 37.16 16.61
CA ALA A 20 4.49 38.36 16.83
C ALA A 20 3.88 39.61 16.18
N LYS A 21 3.28 39.48 14.99
CA LYS A 21 2.55 40.58 14.33
C LYS A 21 1.24 40.95 15.05
N ARG A 22 0.57 39.96 15.66
CA ARG A 22 -0.68 40.15 16.41
C ARG A 22 -0.46 40.59 17.87
N GLY A 23 0.77 40.57 18.37
CA GLY A 23 1.08 40.88 19.77
C GLY A 23 0.53 39.84 20.75
N GLU A 24 0.22 38.63 20.25
CA GLU A 24 -0.38 37.55 21.03
C GLU A 24 0.69 36.63 21.62
N THR A 25 0.38 36.01 22.77
CA THR A 25 1.28 35.08 23.44
C THR A 25 1.45 33.81 22.61
N LEU A 26 2.69 33.32 22.51
CA LEU A 26 2.98 32.03 21.86
C LEU A 26 2.38 30.89 22.67
N ALA A 27 1.23 30.40 22.23
CA ALA A 27 0.57 29.25 22.80
C ALA A 27 0.74 28.06 21.86
N VAL A 28 1.36 26.99 22.35
CA VAL A 28 1.40 25.71 21.61
C VAL A 28 0.04 25.01 21.73
N PHE A 29 -0.56 25.09 22.90
CA PHE A 29 -1.81 24.44 23.27
C PHE A 29 -2.95 25.47 23.43
N GLY A 30 -4.18 25.05 23.19
CA GLY A 30 -5.38 25.89 23.30
C GLY A 30 -6.06 26.16 21.96
N LYS A 31 -7.20 26.86 21.98
CA LYS A 31 -8.04 27.11 20.79
C LYS A 31 -7.32 27.86 19.67
N PHE A 32 -6.34 28.69 20.03
CA PHE A 32 -5.49 29.45 19.09
C PHE A 32 -4.05 28.92 19.07
N GLY A 33 -3.82 27.72 19.60
CA GLY A 33 -2.50 27.12 19.67
C GLY A 33 -2.07 26.45 18.37
N TYR A 34 -0.77 26.40 18.13
CA TYR A 34 -0.18 25.81 16.91
C TYR A 34 -0.46 24.31 16.73
N LEU A 35 -0.78 23.59 17.81
CA LEU A 35 -1.00 22.14 17.75
C LEU A 35 -2.11 21.73 16.77
N TRP A 36 -3.20 22.50 16.69
CA TRP A 36 -4.33 22.15 15.83
C TRP A 36 -4.00 22.32 14.34
N PRO A 37 -3.49 23.49 13.87
CA PRO A 37 -3.01 23.64 12.50
C PRO A 37 -1.93 22.62 12.12
N TRP A 38 -0.98 22.35 13.02
CA TRP A 38 0.08 21.38 12.79
C TRP A 38 -0.47 19.94 12.64
N LEU A 39 -1.40 19.54 13.51
CA LEU A 39 -2.02 18.22 13.44
C LEU A 39 -2.84 18.06 12.16
N GLN A 40 -3.60 19.08 11.77
CA GLN A 40 -4.34 19.07 10.51
C GLN A 40 -3.41 18.87 9.31
N ALA A 41 -2.35 19.68 9.22
CA ALA A 41 -1.38 19.59 8.13
C ALA A 41 -0.65 18.22 8.10
N THR A 42 -0.38 17.65 9.28
CA THR A 42 0.21 16.31 9.42
C THR A 42 -0.76 15.21 8.99
N LEU A 43 -2.03 15.29 9.39
CA LEU A 43 -3.05 14.31 9.04
C LEU A 43 -3.44 14.38 7.57
N GLU A 44 -3.51 15.57 6.97
CA GLU A 44 -3.73 15.74 5.53
C GLU A 44 -2.60 15.09 4.72
N ASN A 45 -1.34 15.33 5.11
CA ASN A 45 -0.21 14.68 4.45
C ASN A 45 -0.23 13.15 4.66
N TRP A 46 -0.47 12.69 5.87
CA TRP A 46 -0.59 11.25 6.16
C TRP A 46 -1.72 10.58 5.37
N GLN A 47 -2.88 11.24 5.27
CA GLN A 47 -4.01 10.78 4.47
C GLN A 47 -3.63 10.67 2.99
N SER A 48 -2.92 11.67 2.46
CA SER A 48 -2.47 11.66 1.06
C SER A 48 -1.49 10.52 0.79
N GLU A 49 -0.53 10.28 1.68
CA GLU A 49 0.41 9.16 1.56
C GLU A 49 -0.31 7.81 1.58
N TRP A 50 -1.31 7.64 2.45
CA TRP A 50 -2.09 6.40 2.52
C TRP A 50 -2.92 6.18 1.25
N LEU A 51 -3.56 7.25 0.74
CA LEU A 51 -4.32 7.21 -0.50
C LEU A 51 -3.39 6.86 -1.69
N GLN A 52 -2.21 7.46 -1.76
CA GLN A 52 -1.22 7.17 -2.79
C GLN A 52 -0.80 5.70 -2.76
N LEU A 53 -0.50 5.14 -1.58
CA LEU A 53 -0.14 3.73 -1.42
C LEU A 53 -1.27 2.81 -1.88
N MET A 54 -2.52 3.09 -1.47
CA MET A 54 -3.68 2.33 -1.93
C MET A 54 -3.88 2.40 -3.43
N THR A 55 -3.84 3.60 -4.00
CA THR A 55 -3.96 3.78 -5.46
C THR A 55 -2.85 3.03 -6.18
N PHE A 56 -1.62 3.08 -5.69
CA PHE A 56 -0.50 2.33 -6.26
C PHE A 56 -0.73 0.82 -6.20
N VAL A 57 -1.15 0.28 -5.05
CA VAL A 57 -1.43 -1.16 -4.89
C VAL A 57 -2.59 -1.60 -5.79
N LEU A 58 -3.69 -0.84 -5.82
CA LEU A 58 -4.85 -1.15 -6.67
C LEU A 58 -4.48 -1.09 -8.16
N PHE A 59 -3.77 -0.05 -8.58
CA PHE A 59 -3.33 0.11 -9.96
C PHE A 59 -2.35 -0.99 -10.37
N THR A 60 -1.37 -1.30 -9.52
CA THR A 60 -0.39 -2.37 -9.77
C THR A 60 -1.07 -3.73 -9.82
N THR A 61 -1.95 -4.03 -8.86
CA THR A 61 -2.73 -5.27 -8.84
C THR A 61 -3.61 -5.40 -10.08
N PHE A 62 -4.28 -4.32 -10.48
CA PHE A 62 -5.10 -4.28 -11.69
C PHE A 62 -4.29 -4.52 -12.97
N LEU A 63 -3.12 -3.88 -13.11
CA LEU A 63 -2.23 -4.10 -14.25
C LEU A 63 -1.69 -5.53 -14.29
N ILE A 64 -1.28 -6.07 -13.15
CA ILE A 64 -0.80 -7.45 -13.04
C ILE A 64 -1.91 -8.44 -13.35
N HIS A 65 -3.13 -8.28 -12.80
CA HIS A 65 -4.24 -9.18 -13.10
C HIS A 65 -4.74 -9.07 -14.54
N LYS A 66 -4.69 -7.88 -15.15
CA LYS A 66 -5.04 -7.70 -16.57
C LYS A 66 -3.99 -8.30 -17.52
N GLY A 67 -2.71 -8.34 -17.11
CA GLY A 67 -1.63 -8.98 -17.85
C GLY A 67 -1.48 -10.48 -17.57
N SER A 68 -1.92 -10.95 -16.40
CA SER A 68 -1.83 -12.34 -15.95
C SER A 68 -3.04 -13.14 -16.43
N HIS A 69 -3.02 -13.50 -17.71
CA HIS A 69 -3.74 -14.68 -18.22
C HIS A 69 -3.17 -16.01 -17.65
N GLU A 70 -2.25 -15.94 -16.69
CA GLU A 70 -1.55 -17.07 -16.09
C GLU A 70 -2.48 -17.99 -15.28
N SER A 71 -3.61 -17.48 -14.78
CA SER A 71 -4.61 -18.29 -14.06
C SER A 71 -5.22 -19.38 -14.94
N LYS A 72 -5.32 -19.17 -16.25
CA LYS A 72 -5.93 -20.15 -17.17
C LYS A 72 -4.91 -21.21 -17.59
N ASP A 73 -3.68 -20.79 -17.87
CA ASP A 73 -2.56 -21.68 -18.18
C ASP A 73 -2.15 -22.53 -16.97
N ALA A 74 -2.24 -21.99 -15.76
CA ALA A 74 -1.94 -22.73 -14.53
C ALA A 74 -2.95 -23.86 -14.26
N ASP A 75 -4.24 -23.63 -14.50
CA ASP A 75 -5.29 -24.66 -14.36
C ASP A 75 -5.13 -25.76 -15.42
N GLU A 76 -4.85 -25.39 -16.67
CA GLU A 76 -4.58 -26.36 -17.74
C GLU A 76 -3.31 -27.18 -17.48
N ALA A 77 -2.24 -26.53 -16.98
CA ALA A 77 -1.01 -27.23 -16.61
C ALA A 77 -1.21 -28.18 -15.42
N MET A 78 -2.05 -27.81 -14.45
CA MET A 78 -2.42 -28.66 -13.31
C MET A 78 -3.20 -29.90 -13.79
N GLN A 79 -4.19 -29.72 -14.67
CA GLN A 79 -4.97 -30.83 -15.24
C GLN A 79 -4.07 -31.78 -16.05
N ALA A 80 -3.21 -31.24 -16.91
CA ALA A 80 -2.27 -32.05 -17.69
C ALA A 80 -1.30 -32.85 -16.80
N ALA A 81 -0.90 -32.32 -15.64
CA ALA A 81 -0.08 -33.03 -14.68
C ALA A 81 -0.84 -34.19 -13.99
N LEU A 82 -2.12 -33.98 -13.66
CA LEU A 82 -2.99 -35.01 -13.06
C LEU A 82 -3.22 -36.17 -14.04
N ASP A 83 -3.58 -35.87 -15.29
CA ASP A 83 -3.80 -36.89 -16.33
C ASP A 83 -2.55 -37.77 -16.53
N ARG A 84 -1.37 -37.16 -16.45
CA ARG A 84 -0.08 -37.86 -16.61
C ARG A 84 0.23 -38.77 -15.42
N ILE A 85 -0.19 -38.40 -14.22
CA ILE A 85 -0.08 -39.24 -13.02
C ILE A 85 -1.05 -40.40 -13.11
N GLU A 86 -2.30 -40.16 -13.52
CA GLU A 86 -3.32 -41.20 -13.68
C GLU A 86 -2.90 -42.27 -14.69
N GLN A 87 -2.39 -41.87 -15.86
CA GLN A 87 -1.85 -42.82 -16.86
C GLN A 87 -0.70 -43.67 -16.31
N LYS A 88 0.20 -43.08 -15.51
CA LYS A 88 1.30 -43.82 -14.90
C LYS A 88 0.79 -44.83 -13.89
N VAL A 89 -0.14 -44.44 -13.03
CA VAL A 89 -0.77 -45.33 -12.05
C VAL A 89 -1.45 -46.50 -12.75
N GLU A 90 -2.26 -46.26 -13.78
CA GLU A 90 -2.89 -47.33 -14.57
C GLU A 90 -1.87 -48.28 -15.21
N SER A 91 -0.76 -47.74 -15.73
CA SER A 91 0.28 -48.56 -16.37
C SER A 91 1.00 -49.46 -15.36
N LEU A 92 1.19 -48.99 -14.14
CA LEU A 92 1.80 -49.75 -13.05
C LEU A 92 0.83 -50.80 -12.52
N GLU A 93 -0.46 -50.49 -12.38
CA GLU A 93 -1.48 -51.47 -12.02
C GLU A 93 -1.58 -52.59 -13.07
N LYS A 94 -1.65 -52.25 -14.36
CA LYS A 94 -1.70 -53.25 -15.44
C LYS A 94 -0.44 -54.12 -15.50
N GLY A 95 0.75 -53.53 -15.28
CA GLY A 95 2.02 -54.26 -15.21
C GLY A 95 2.13 -55.17 -13.98
N ASN A 96 1.60 -54.73 -12.83
CA ASN A 96 1.59 -55.52 -11.59
C ASN A 96 0.55 -56.65 -11.61
N VAL A 97 -0.52 -56.52 -12.40
CA VAL A 97 -1.56 -57.56 -12.56
C VAL A 97 -1.16 -58.65 -13.56
N GLN A 98 -0.18 -58.40 -14.43
CA GLN A 98 0.33 -59.38 -15.42
C GLN A 98 1.66 -60.06 -15.00
N GLY A 99 2.25 -59.66 -13.88
CA GLY A 99 3.52 -60.20 -13.35
C GLY A 99 3.35 -61.33 -12.33
#